data_AF-A0A9P6RXR2-F1
#
_entry.id   AF-A0A9P6RXR2-F1
#
_cell.length_a   1.000
_cell.length_b   1.000
_cell.length_c   1.000
_cell.angle_alpha   90.00
_cell.angle_beta   90.00
_cell.angle_gamma   90.00
#
_symmetry.space_group_name_H-M   'P 1'
#
loop_
_entity.id
_entity.type
_entity.pdbx_description
1 polymer ?
#
loop_
_entity_poly.entity_id
_entity_poly.type
_entity_poly.pdbx_seq_one_letter_code
_entity_poly.pdbx_strand_id
1 'polypeptide(L)'
;MLILGDSGSGKSTFNKHLELVLLQSYTRGGRIPLFINLPAIDRPDKELITEQLRAYSFTESQIQELKQHRQFILISAIVPFSKLQIQDYVEQYVPLEPRTWTTQDYMEKLTTIPNLMDI
;
A
#
# COMPACT_ATOMS: atom_id res chain seq x y z
N MET A 1 -3.32 -2.34 -12.31
CA MET A 1 -3.26 -3.76 -12.73
C MET A 1 -3.42 -4.60 -11.48
N LEU A 2 -4.26 -5.64 -11.51
CA LEU A 2 -4.48 -6.56 -10.38
C LEU A 2 -3.99 -7.95 -10.77
N ILE A 3 -3.16 -8.56 -9.94
CA ILE A 3 -2.66 -9.93 -10.14
C ILE A 3 -3.27 -10.82 -9.07
N LEU A 4 -4.15 -11.73 -9.49
CA LEU A 4 -4.81 -12.70 -8.62
C LEU A 4 -4.10 -14.04 -8.68
N GLY A 5 -4.11 -14.77 -7.57
CA GLY A 5 -3.57 -16.12 -7.49
C GLY A 5 -3.64 -16.64 -6.05
N ASP A 6 -3.53 -17.95 -5.88
CA ASP A 6 -3.68 -18.60 -4.57
C ASP A 6 -2.54 -18.29 -3.61
N SER A 7 -2.75 -18.44 -2.30
CA SER A 7 -1.68 -18.30 -1.32
C SER A 7 -0.50 -19.22 -1.67
N GLY A 8 0.74 -18.72 -1.54
CA GLY A 8 1.94 -19.47 -1.92
C GLY A 8 2.27 -19.50 -3.43
N SER A 9 1.43 -18.94 -4.31
CA SER A 9 1.67 -18.95 -5.77
C SER A 9 2.84 -18.05 -6.26
N GLY A 10 3.61 -17.45 -5.35
CA GLY A 10 4.78 -16.64 -5.69
C GLY A 10 4.50 -15.17 -6.08
N LYS A 11 3.29 -14.64 -5.86
CA LYS A 11 2.93 -13.23 -6.20
C LYS A 11 3.88 -12.19 -5.59
N SER A 12 4.28 -12.36 -4.33
CA SER A 12 5.22 -11.45 -3.68
C SER A 12 6.61 -11.52 -4.31
N THR A 13 7.05 -12.71 -4.72
CA THR A 13 8.31 -12.91 -5.48
C THR A 13 8.22 -12.27 -6.86
N PHE A 14 7.08 -12.43 -7.54
CA PHE A 14 6.81 -11.78 -8.81
C PHE A 14 6.85 -10.26 -8.69
N ASN A 15 6.21 -9.66 -7.68
CA ASN A 15 6.20 -8.20 -7.48
C ASN A 15 7.61 -7.64 -7.25
N LYS A 16 8.45 -8.33 -6.47
CA LYS A 16 9.86 -7.96 -6.29
C LYS A 16 10.66 -8.11 -7.58
N HIS A 17 10.44 -9.19 -8.33
CA HIS A 17 11.11 -9.39 -9.61
C HIS A 17 10.70 -8.33 -10.64
N LEU A 18 9.40 -7.98 -10.68
CA LEU A 18 8.86 -6.93 -11.53
C LEU A 18 9.48 -5.57 -11.20
N GLU A 19 9.63 -5.22 -9.93
CA GLU A 19 10.33 -4.00 -9.52
C GLU A 19 11.75 -3.96 -10.09
N LEU A 20 12.53 -5.04 -9.92
CA LEU A 20 13.90 -5.13 -10.43
C LEU A 20 13.95 -4.98 -11.96
N VAL A 21 13.05 -5.64 -12.68
CA VAL A 21 12.99 -5.54 -14.15
C VAL A 21 12.65 -4.11 -14.58
N LEU A 22 11.69 -3.46 -13.92
CA LEU A 22 11.32 -2.08 -14.23
C LEU A 22 12.47 -1.10 -13.93
N LEU A 23 13.22 -1.31 -12.83
CA LEU A 23 14.40 -0.52 -12.50
C LEU A 23 15.51 -0.71 -13.54
N GLN A 24 15.74 -1.93 -14.03
CA GLN A 24 16.75 -2.20 -15.06
C GLN A 24 16.41 -1.53 -16.40
N SER A 25 15.13 -1.46 -16.74
CA SER A 25 14.65 -0.78 -17.95
C SER A 25 14.46 0.74 -17.77
N TYR A 26 14.80 1.28 -16.60
CA TYR A 26 14.52 2.66 -16.26
C TYR A 26 15.31 3.65 -17.14
N THR A 27 14.60 4.57 -17.79
CA THR A 27 15.20 5.70 -18.52
C THR A 27 15.06 6.99 -17.73
N ARG A 28 16.04 7.89 -17.85
CA ARG A 28 16.01 9.21 -17.18
C ARG A 28 14.72 9.98 -17.53
N GLY A 29 13.99 10.42 -16.50
CA GLY A 29 12.69 11.08 -16.66
C GLY A 29 11.48 10.14 -16.72
N GLY A 30 11.71 8.82 -16.78
CA GLY A 30 10.67 7.81 -16.62
C GLY A 30 10.12 7.75 -15.20
N ARG A 31 9.05 6.98 -15.02
CA ARG A 31 8.44 6.74 -13.71
C ARG A 31 9.26 5.75 -12.91
N ILE A 32 9.47 6.04 -11.63
CA ILE A 32 10.30 5.24 -10.73
C ILE A 32 9.43 4.11 -10.13
N PRO A 33 9.71 2.83 -10.44
CA PRO A 33 9.00 1.72 -9.81
C PRO A 33 9.40 1.61 -8.33
N LEU A 34 8.40 1.34 -7.50
CA LEU A 34 8.57 1.35 -6.06
C LEU A 34 7.65 0.28 -5.44
N PHE A 35 8.26 -0.78 -4.90
CA PHE A 35 7.53 -1.81 -4.19
C PHE A 35 7.23 -1.36 -2.76
N ILE A 36 5.94 -1.32 -2.41
CA ILE A 36 5.47 -0.98 -1.07
C ILE A 36 4.86 -2.22 -0.43
N ASN A 37 5.43 -2.63 0.69
CA ASN A 37 4.90 -3.71 1.52
C ASN A 37 3.84 -3.15 2.48
N LEU A 38 2.57 -3.17 2.06
CA LEU A 38 1.46 -2.67 2.86
C LEU A 38 1.34 -3.26 4.28
N PRO A 39 1.51 -4.57 4.51
CA PRO A 39 1.41 -5.13 5.87
C PRO A 39 2.55 -4.75 6.82
N ALA A 40 3.65 -4.19 6.33
CA ALA A 40 4.70 -3.65 7.20
C ALA A 40 4.38 -2.23 7.71
N ILE A 41 3.22 -1.68 7.33
CA ILE A 41 2.77 -0.36 7.74
C ILE A 41 2.12 -0.50 9.11
N ASP A 42 2.90 -0.22 10.13
CA ASP A 42 2.46 -0.17 11.53
C ASP A 42 1.48 1.00 11.78
N ARG A 43 1.49 2.01 10.89
CA ARG A 43 0.79 3.29 11.06
C ARG A 43 0.33 3.85 9.70
N PRO A 44 -0.98 3.90 9.41
CA PRO A 44 -1.49 4.34 8.10
C PRO A 44 -1.28 5.84 7.83
N ASP A 45 -0.99 6.62 8.88
CA ASP A 45 -0.61 8.03 8.82
C ASP A 45 0.84 8.25 8.35
N LYS A 46 1.65 7.18 8.23
CA LYS A 46 3.01 7.28 7.71
C LYS A 46 3.02 7.45 6.19
N GLU A 47 3.86 8.36 5.70
CA GLU A 47 4.09 8.54 4.28
C GLU A 47 4.84 7.33 3.68
N LEU A 48 4.09 6.42 3.05
CA LEU A 48 4.60 5.12 2.57
C LEU A 48 5.77 5.22 1.59
N ILE A 49 5.72 6.23 0.72
CA ILE A 49 6.79 6.49 -0.25
C ILE A 49 8.06 6.95 0.48
N THR A 50 7.92 7.81 1.48
CA THR A 50 9.04 8.36 2.26
C THR A 50 9.74 7.27 3.04
N GLU A 51 9.01 6.41 3.74
CA GLU A 51 9.60 5.29 4.50
C GLU A 51 10.32 4.31 3.59
N GLN A 52 9.75 3.99 2.43
CA GLN A 52 10.38 3.08 1.49
C GLN A 52 11.65 3.69 0.86
N LEU A 53 11.66 4.98 0.55
CA LEU A 53 12.86 5.68 0.08
C LEU A 53 13.93 5.77 1.20
N ARG A 54 13.55 5.97 2.46
CA ARG A 54 14.48 5.88 3.59
C ARG A 54 15.09 4.48 3.72
N ALA A 55 14.30 3.43 3.50
CA ALA A 55 14.81 2.06 3.50
C ALA A 55 15.85 1.83 2.38
N TYR A 56 15.76 2.56 1.27
CA TYR A 56 16.79 2.60 0.23
C TYR A 56 17.93 3.60 0.50
N SER A 57 18.02 4.15 1.72
CA SER A 57 19.06 5.09 2.16
C SER A 57 19.07 6.45 1.45
N PHE A 58 17.93 6.90 0.90
CA PHE A 58 17.80 8.28 0.43
C PHE A 58 17.74 9.26 1.60
N THR A 59 18.35 10.44 1.43
CA THR A 59 18.27 11.54 2.41
C THR A 59 16.93 12.28 2.30
N GLU A 60 16.53 13.01 3.35
CA GLU A 60 15.28 13.80 3.31
C GLU A 60 15.24 14.80 2.14
N SER A 61 16.38 15.44 1.83
CA SER A 61 16.48 16.36 0.69
C SER A 61 16.27 15.65 -0.65
N GLN A 62 16.81 14.44 -0.81
CA GLN A 62 16.59 13.63 -2.01
C GLN A 62 15.13 13.16 -2.10
N ILE A 63 14.56 12.73 -0.99
CA ILE A 63 13.15 12.30 -0.93
C ILE A 63 12.23 13.46 -1.34
N GLN A 64 12.49 14.67 -0.84
CA GLN A 64 11.67 15.82 -1.16
C GLN A 64 11.78 16.21 -2.64
N GLU A 65 12.97 16.17 -3.24
CA GLU A 65 13.17 16.36 -4.68
C GLU A 65 12.39 15.33 -5.49
N LEU A 66 12.52 14.05 -5.13
CA LEU A 66 11.84 12.97 -5.83
C LEU A 66 10.32 13.10 -5.73
N LYS A 67 9.78 13.47 -4.56
CA LYS A 67 8.34 13.71 -4.37
C LYS A 67 7.81 14.90 -5.17
N GLN A 68 8.61 15.95 -5.34
CA GLN A 68 8.18 17.18 -6.01
C GLN A 68 8.32 17.09 -7.53
N HIS A 69 9.31 16.36 -8.04
CA HIS A 69 9.70 16.43 -9.44
C HIS A 69 9.55 15.11 -10.19
N ARG A 70 9.23 14.00 -9.52
CA ARG A 70 9.20 12.67 -10.15
C ARG A 70 7.87 11.97 -9.94
N GLN A 71 7.58 11.09 -10.89
CA GLN A 71 6.42 10.21 -10.85
C GLN A 71 6.85 8.80 -10.45
N PHE A 72 5.99 8.12 -9.71
CA PHE A 72 6.23 6.77 -9.22
C PHE A 72 5.24 5.76 -9.82
N ILE A 73 5.68 4.51 -9.98
CA ILE A 73 4.80 3.35 -10.21
C ILE A 73 4.81 2.55 -8.91
N LEU A 74 3.67 2.52 -8.22
CA LEU A 74 3.54 1.77 -6.98
C LEU A 74 3.20 0.30 -7.29
N ILE A 75 3.98 -0.61 -6.75
CA ILE A 75 3.77 -2.05 -6.82
C ILE A 75 3.49 -2.53 -5.41
N SER A 76 2.36 -3.20 -5.18
CA SER A 76 2.04 -3.71 -3.86
C SER A 76 1.32 -5.04 -3.92
N ALA A 77 1.48 -5.82 -2.85
CA ALA A 77 0.65 -6.99 -2.60
C ALA A 77 -0.51 -6.56 -1.71
N ILE A 78 -1.74 -6.79 -2.17
CA ILE A 78 -2.90 -6.75 -1.30
C ILE A 78 -2.82 -8.01 -0.45
N VAL A 79 -2.56 -7.84 0.84
CA VAL A 79 -2.78 -8.91 1.81
C VAL A 79 -4.11 -8.67 2.50
N PRO A 80 -4.80 -9.74 2.89
CA PRO A 80 -5.95 -9.60 3.77
C PRO A 80 -5.54 -8.94 5.09
N PHE A 81 -6.33 -7.97 5.52
CA PHE A 81 -6.31 -7.50 6.89
C PHE A 81 -7.07 -8.50 7.75
N SER A 82 -6.60 -8.76 8.97
CA SER A 82 -7.40 -9.48 9.95
C SER A 82 -8.62 -8.65 10.36
N LYS A 83 -9.68 -9.28 10.88
CA LYS A 83 -10.86 -8.58 11.40
C LYS A 83 -10.52 -7.48 12.41
N LEU A 84 -9.55 -7.74 13.28
CA LEU A 84 -9.08 -6.76 14.27
C LEU A 84 -8.43 -5.55 13.61
N GLN A 85 -7.57 -5.76 12.60
CA GLN A 85 -6.94 -4.67 11.86
C GLN A 85 -7.96 -3.83 11.08
N ILE A 86 -9.00 -4.47 10.53
CA ILE A 86 -10.11 -3.77 9.89
C ILE A 86 -10.83 -2.89 10.92
N GLN A 87 -11.13 -3.44 12.09
CA GLN A 87 -11.82 -2.70 13.15
C GLN A 87 -11.00 -1.52 13.66
N ASP A 88 -9.72 -1.72 14.00
CA ASP A 88 -8.81 -0.67 14.48
C ASP A 88 -8.71 0.47 13.47
N TYR A 89 -8.62 0.13 12.17
CA TYR A 89 -8.59 1.12 11.10
C TYR A 89 -9.90 1.91 11.02
N VAL A 90 -11.04 1.23 10.99
CA VAL A 90 -12.34 1.91 10.89
C VAL A 90 -12.57 2.82 12.10
N GLU A 91 -12.25 2.37 13.31
CA GLU A 91 -12.37 3.16 14.54
C GLU A 91 -11.48 4.42 14.52
N GLN A 92 -10.26 4.31 13.99
CA GLN A 92 -9.33 5.43 13.94
C GLN A 92 -9.75 6.50 12.91
N TYR A 93 -10.23 6.10 11.73
CA TYR A 93 -10.35 7.02 10.58
C TYR A 93 -11.77 7.49 10.29
N VAL A 94 -12.81 6.73 10.64
CA VAL A 94 -14.20 7.17 10.45
C VAL A 94 -14.51 8.50 11.16
N PRO A 95 -14.03 8.77 12.40
CA PRO A 95 -14.24 10.06 13.04
C PRO A 95 -13.57 11.25 12.35
N LEU A 96 -12.59 11.00 11.47
CA LEU A 96 -11.87 12.03 10.72
C LEU A 96 -12.56 12.36 9.39
N GLU A 97 -13.51 11.53 8.94
CA GLU A 97 -14.26 11.81 7.73
C GLU A 97 -15.36 12.86 7.98
N PRO A 98 -15.52 13.84 7.08
CA PRO A 98 -16.58 14.86 7.20
C PRO A 98 -18.00 14.32 6.91
N ARG A 99 -18.18 13.00 6.81
CA ARG A 99 -19.44 12.34 6.44
C ARG A 99 -20.18 11.82 7.69
N THR A 100 -21.48 11.54 7.53
CA THR A 100 -22.39 11.13 8.61
C THR A 100 -22.28 9.66 9.05
N TRP A 101 -21.42 8.87 8.42
CA TRP A 101 -21.33 7.43 8.71
C TRP A 101 -20.54 7.18 9.98
N THR A 102 -21.08 6.33 10.84
CA THR A 102 -20.43 5.85 12.05
C THR A 102 -19.55 4.64 11.75
N THR A 103 -18.65 4.29 12.68
CA THR A 103 -17.85 3.04 12.61
C THR A 103 -18.75 1.83 12.36
N GLN A 104 -19.93 1.79 13.01
CA GLN A 104 -20.88 0.71 12.86
C GLN A 104 -21.45 0.62 11.44
N ASP A 105 -21.82 1.76 10.84
CA ASP A 105 -22.33 1.80 9.45
C ASP A 105 -21.30 1.23 8.47
N TYR A 106 -20.02 1.56 8.67
CA TYR A 106 -18.91 1.03 7.88
C TYR A 106 -18.76 -0.48 8.08
N MET A 107 -18.72 -0.96 9.33
CA MET A 107 -18.57 -2.39 9.63
C MET A 107 -19.71 -3.22 9.06
N GLU A 108 -20.96 -2.75 9.14
CA GLU A 108 -22.10 -3.42 8.52
C GLU A 108 -21.94 -3.55 7.01
N LYS A 109 -21.46 -2.50 6.32
CA LYS A 109 -21.22 -2.57 4.88
C LYS A 109 -20.10 -3.54 4.51
N LEU A 110 -19.05 -3.65 5.31
CA LEU A 110 -17.95 -4.59 5.04
C LEU A 110 -18.42 -6.05 5.08
N THR A 111 -19.42 -6.38 5.91
CA THR A 111 -20.01 -7.73 5.94
C THR A 111 -20.75 -8.11 4.64
N THR A 112 -21.16 -7.11 3.85
CA THR A 112 -21.87 -7.35 2.59
C THR A 112 -20.93 -7.67 1.41
N ILE A 113 -19.61 -7.50 1.58
CA ILE A 113 -18.62 -7.78 0.55
C ILE A 113 -18.18 -9.25 0.68
N PRO A 114 -18.47 -10.10 -0.32
CA PRO A 114 -18.15 -11.53 -0.25
C PRO A 114 -16.66 -11.78 -0.03
N ASN A 115 -16.32 -12.72 0.85
CA ASN A 115 -14.95 -13.14 1.17
C ASN A 115 -14.05 -12.07 1.83
N LEU A 116 -14.58 -10.88 2.17
CA LEU A 116 -13.76 -9.83 2.78
C LEU A 116 -13.49 -10.09 4.27
N MET A 117 -14.47 -10.67 4.97
CA MET A 117 -14.41 -10.95 6.40
C MET A 117 -13.95 -12.39 6.71
N ASP A 118 -13.73 -13.23 5.70
CA ASP A 118 -13.41 -14.66 5.87
C ASP A 118 -11.90 -14.95 5.80
N ILE A 119 -11.07 -13.90 5.88
CA ILE A 119 -9.62 -13.97 5.69
C ILE A 119 -8.84 -13.85 6.99
#